data_AF-T1I8F4-F1
#
_entry.id   AF-T1I8F4-F1
#
_cell.length_a   1.000
_cell.length_b   1.000
_cell.length_c   1.000
_cell.angle_alpha   90.00
_cell.angle_beta   90.00
_cell.angle_gamma   90.00
#
_symmetry.space_group_name_H-M   'P 1'
#
loop_
_entity.id
_entity.type
_entity.pdbx_description
1 polymer ?
#
loop_
_entity_poly.entity_id
_entity_poly.type
_entity_poly.pdbx_seq_one_letter_code
_entity_poly.pdbx_strand_id
1 'polypeptide(L)'
;MEIIFRFQASKLVGAALTFFTYSFSDFDSSKELFPILESILNKSSITHAVQRLRKYSWLIRGKVMSCPENLPCLGSVPPTVQEESSFPFVYSLATYLLRTKNLKIKENEAVYHKLAFTLLTSIQSGDKYLLSDIISKAIFNSKFFRPDVEVVSLKMQELCLENVDGIMKHQLLTKALEEIKEIEMCYTGELGLQGLVAPWPPVTLTGLLNSTQCALPSDWIFMPILRLYNNQSKDANSAQIAKRCLQWFIILEELFPEFSIGLTVTAKYCRLCCVYLAGNDLFRDVTQLLDLALHHIMKHSSQLDFEASIPGLTSFYDFYREVLEQFAFISYGDHVFGKYVLVPLAQCHDVKYKKLVWSELSAVLRALSTPVNGVNMELYLEPLEADFDLLMSYLSGLATGRIRECWCPILYKVAVHHVSRYVKENTDKSAQLLHSRIVSLGNQDLRELLLN
;
A
#
# COMPACT_ATOMS: atom_id res chain seq x y z
N MET A 1 -52.98 15.24 -5.65
CA MET A 1 -51.61 14.85 -6.01
C MET A 1 -50.80 14.92 -4.72
N GLU A 2 -50.89 13.88 -3.89
CA GLU A 2 -50.14 13.79 -2.63
C GLU A 2 -48.68 13.52 -2.95
N ILE A 3 -47.82 14.50 -2.67
CA ILE A 3 -46.38 14.28 -2.64
C ILE A 3 -46.10 13.53 -1.34
N ILE A 4 -46.16 12.20 -1.39
CA ILE A 4 -45.69 11.34 -0.31
C ILE A 4 -44.17 11.50 -0.27
N PHE A 5 -43.66 12.33 0.62
CA PHE A 5 -42.23 12.38 0.94
C PHE A 5 -41.82 11.05 1.56
N ARG A 6 -41.37 10.10 0.72
CA ARG A 6 -40.70 8.88 1.21
C ARG A 6 -39.33 9.28 1.76
N PHE A 7 -39.28 9.65 3.04
CA PHE A 7 -38.02 9.84 3.75
C PHE A 7 -37.36 8.48 3.98
N GLN A 8 -36.27 8.22 3.27
CA GLN A 8 -35.51 6.98 3.45
C GLN A 8 -34.63 7.05 4.70
N ALA A 9 -34.35 5.88 5.29
CA ALA A 9 -33.68 5.74 6.58
C ALA A 9 -32.33 6.48 6.65
N SER A 10 -31.51 6.49 5.59
CA SER A 10 -30.23 7.20 5.56
C SER A 10 -30.37 8.72 5.72
N LYS A 11 -31.35 9.31 5.04
CA LYS A 11 -31.66 10.75 5.12
C LYS A 11 -32.25 11.12 6.47
N LEU A 12 -33.13 10.27 7.02
CA LEU A 12 -33.71 10.45 8.34
C LEU A 12 -32.64 10.35 9.44
N VAL A 13 -31.78 9.34 9.36
CA VAL A 13 -30.66 9.16 10.30
C VAL A 13 -29.66 10.31 10.18
N GLY A 14 -29.31 10.73 8.96
CA GLY A 14 -28.44 11.89 8.76
C GLY A 14 -29.04 13.18 9.34
N ALA A 15 -30.33 13.43 9.09
CA ALA A 15 -31.03 14.58 9.66
C ALA A 15 -31.10 14.52 11.20
N ALA A 16 -31.32 13.33 11.77
CA ALA A 16 -31.30 13.12 13.22
C ALA A 16 -29.91 13.38 13.81
N LEU A 17 -28.84 12.84 13.20
CA LEU A 17 -27.46 13.11 13.62
C LEU A 17 -27.12 14.60 13.55
N THR A 18 -27.53 15.27 12.48
CA THR A 18 -27.37 16.72 12.33
C THR A 18 -28.13 17.45 13.43
N PHE A 19 -29.39 17.11 13.67
CA PHE A 19 -30.18 17.69 14.75
C PHE A 19 -29.51 17.48 16.12
N PHE A 20 -29.05 16.27 16.44
CA PHE A 20 -28.32 16.02 17.69
C PHE A 20 -27.05 16.86 17.80
N THR A 21 -26.31 17.01 16.71
CA THR A 21 -25.06 17.79 16.65
C THR A 21 -25.29 19.27 17.00
N TYR A 22 -26.37 19.86 16.51
CA TYR A 22 -26.64 21.30 16.66
C TYR A 22 -27.56 21.65 17.83
N SER A 23 -28.43 20.72 18.24
CA SER A 23 -29.47 20.97 19.25
C SER A 23 -29.12 20.46 20.65
N PHE A 24 -28.21 19.49 20.79
CA PHE A 24 -27.86 18.89 22.08
C PHE A 24 -26.36 18.85 22.32
N SER A 25 -25.89 19.60 23.32
CA SER A 25 -24.51 19.49 23.82
C SER A 25 -24.26 18.23 24.64
N ASP A 26 -25.30 17.71 25.32
CA ASP A 26 -25.17 16.70 26.40
C ASP A 26 -25.99 15.42 26.17
N PHE A 27 -26.37 15.13 24.91
CA PHE A 27 -27.09 13.89 24.59
C PHE A 27 -26.21 12.66 24.83
N ASP A 28 -26.56 11.82 25.81
CA ASP A 28 -25.84 10.59 26.15
C ASP A 28 -26.04 9.50 25.07
N SER A 29 -25.26 9.58 24.01
CA SER A 29 -25.28 8.66 22.88
C SER A 29 -24.73 7.27 23.20
N SER A 30 -24.16 7.04 24.39
CA SER A 30 -23.42 5.81 24.68
C SER A 30 -24.29 4.57 24.79
N LYS A 31 -25.53 4.71 25.26
CA LYS A 31 -26.43 3.57 25.48
C LYS A 31 -27.19 3.13 24.22
N GLU A 32 -27.52 4.09 23.35
CA GLU A 32 -28.41 3.85 22.21
C GLU A 32 -27.68 3.89 20.86
N LEU A 33 -26.83 4.90 20.65
CA LEU A 33 -26.21 5.13 19.34
C LEU A 33 -24.90 4.33 19.17
N PHE A 34 -24.10 4.15 20.23
CA PHE A 34 -22.80 3.47 20.09
C PHE A 34 -22.91 1.99 19.76
N PRO A 35 -23.79 1.18 20.40
CA PRO A 35 -23.94 -0.22 20.02
C PRO A 35 -24.40 -0.36 18.56
N ILE A 36 -25.22 0.58 18.09
CA ILE A 36 -25.68 0.63 16.71
C ILE A 36 -24.52 1.00 15.78
N LEU A 37 -23.77 2.08 16.07
CA LEU A 37 -22.61 2.48 15.27
C LEU A 37 -21.53 1.41 15.24
N GLU A 38 -21.25 0.74 16.35
CA GLU A 38 -20.31 -0.37 16.44
C GLU A 38 -20.79 -1.58 15.65
N SER A 39 -22.07 -1.97 15.77
CA SER A 39 -22.69 -3.01 14.93
C SER A 39 -22.61 -2.68 13.44
N ILE A 40 -22.80 -1.40 13.10
CA ILE A 40 -22.75 -0.88 11.74
C ILE A 40 -21.31 -0.88 11.20
N LEU A 41 -20.33 -0.42 11.98
CA LEU A 41 -18.91 -0.38 11.60
C LEU A 41 -18.25 -1.76 11.56
N ASN A 42 -18.77 -2.72 12.34
CA ASN A 42 -18.31 -4.11 12.32
C ASN A 42 -18.94 -4.92 11.19
N LYS A 43 -20.04 -4.43 10.60
CA LYS A 43 -20.62 -5.03 9.40
C LYS A 43 -19.81 -4.62 8.16
N SER A 44 -19.31 -5.63 7.43
CA SER A 44 -18.75 -5.44 6.09
C SER A 44 -19.71 -4.69 5.15
N SER A 45 -21.01 -4.70 5.45
CA SER A 45 -22.05 -3.96 4.74
C SER A 45 -21.79 -2.45 4.65
N ILE A 46 -21.25 -1.80 5.68
CA ILE A 46 -20.92 -0.37 5.64
C ILE A 46 -19.66 -0.14 4.83
N THR A 47 -18.62 -0.93 5.05
CA THR A 47 -17.39 -0.86 4.26
C THR A 47 -17.71 -1.09 2.78
N HIS A 48 -18.58 -2.05 2.47
CA HIS A 48 -19.09 -2.29 1.13
C HIS A 48 -20.05 -1.21 0.65
N ALA A 49 -20.88 -0.58 1.49
CA ALA A 49 -21.76 0.52 1.11
C ALA A 49 -20.93 1.79 0.80
N VAL A 50 -19.89 2.06 1.58
CA VAL A 50 -18.89 3.10 1.38
C VAL A 50 -18.03 2.81 0.14
N GLN A 51 -17.55 1.59 -0.04
CA GLN A 51 -16.85 1.17 -1.26
C GLN A 51 -17.79 1.18 -2.48
N ARG A 52 -19.08 0.91 -2.29
CA ARG A 52 -20.12 1.12 -3.31
C ARG A 52 -20.34 2.61 -3.55
N LEU A 53 -20.26 3.51 -2.58
CA LEU A 53 -20.22 4.95 -2.87
C LEU A 53 -19.05 5.29 -3.82
N ARG A 54 -17.88 4.67 -3.63
CA ARG A 54 -16.72 4.82 -4.54
C ARG A 54 -17.00 4.30 -5.95
N LYS A 55 -17.62 3.12 -6.09
CA LYS A 55 -17.92 2.49 -7.40
C LYS A 55 -19.18 3.04 -8.09
N TYR A 56 -20.12 3.57 -7.32
CA TYR A 56 -21.43 4.03 -7.76
C TYR A 56 -21.56 5.56 -7.79
N SER A 57 -20.44 6.29 -7.77
CA SER A 57 -20.39 7.73 -8.11
C SER A 57 -20.81 8.03 -9.56
N TRP A 58 -21.26 7.03 -10.33
CA TRP A 58 -21.93 7.14 -11.62
C TRP A 58 -23.37 7.64 -11.51
N LEU A 59 -23.61 8.68 -10.71
CA LEU A 59 -24.93 9.31 -10.47
C LEU A 59 -25.54 10.00 -11.71
N ILE A 60 -25.13 9.61 -12.91
CA ILE A 60 -25.65 10.08 -14.19
C ILE A 60 -25.88 8.85 -15.05
N ARG A 61 -27.13 8.54 -15.40
CA ARG A 61 -27.40 7.63 -16.51
C ARG A 61 -26.85 8.28 -17.78
N GLY A 62 -25.69 7.83 -18.27
CA GLY A 62 -25.07 8.30 -19.50
C GLY A 62 -23.96 7.35 -19.95
N LYS A 63 -23.82 7.16 -21.26
CA LYS A 63 -22.84 6.23 -21.86
C LYS A 63 -21.40 6.74 -21.59
N VAL A 64 -20.54 5.85 -21.09
CA VAL A 64 -19.13 6.14 -20.78
C VAL A 64 -18.35 6.39 -22.08
N MET A 65 -17.63 7.51 -22.15
CA MET A 65 -16.52 7.73 -23.06
C MET A 65 -15.27 7.92 -22.20
N SER A 66 -14.40 6.91 -22.17
CA SER A 66 -13.13 6.93 -21.43
C SER A 66 -12.03 7.61 -22.25
N CYS A 67 -11.30 8.57 -21.67
CA CYS A 67 -10.03 9.07 -22.19
C CYS A 67 -9.05 9.42 -21.05
N PRO A 68 -7.71 9.41 -21.31
CA PRO A 68 -6.70 9.04 -20.31
C PRO A 68 -6.16 10.18 -19.44
N GLU A 69 -6.49 11.43 -19.74
CA GLU A 69 -5.97 12.60 -19.06
C GLU A 69 -7.15 13.55 -18.79
N ASN A 70 -7.29 14.03 -17.56
CA ASN A 70 -8.37 14.87 -17.04
C ASN A 70 -9.15 15.70 -18.09
N LEU A 71 -10.50 15.71 -18.04
CA LEU A 71 -11.36 16.92 -18.09
C LEU A 71 -12.87 16.56 -18.03
N PRO A 72 -13.72 17.37 -17.34
CA PRO A 72 -15.17 17.23 -17.37
C PRO A 72 -15.75 17.90 -18.63
N CYS A 73 -16.44 17.14 -19.46
CA CYS A 73 -17.18 17.69 -20.60
C CYS A 73 -18.42 18.46 -20.11
N LEU A 74 -18.51 19.74 -20.51
CA LEU A 74 -19.68 20.60 -20.39
C LEU A 74 -20.89 20.00 -21.10
N GLY A 75 -22.02 19.94 -20.40
CA GLY A 75 -23.33 19.73 -21.01
C GLY A 75 -24.34 19.02 -20.10
N SER A 76 -25.46 19.70 -19.85
CA SER A 76 -26.76 19.17 -19.42
C SER A 76 -27.02 18.80 -17.94
N VAL A 77 -27.82 19.68 -17.31
CA VAL A 77 -28.94 19.42 -16.34
C VAL A 77 -28.59 18.81 -14.97
N PRO A 78 -29.19 19.29 -13.84
CA PRO A 78 -28.85 18.80 -12.51
C PRO A 78 -29.27 17.33 -12.39
N PRO A 79 -28.37 16.40 -12.05
CA PRO A 79 -28.81 15.04 -11.77
C PRO A 79 -29.55 15.09 -10.44
N THR A 80 -30.85 14.78 -10.50
CA THR A 80 -31.59 14.32 -9.34
C THR A 80 -30.74 13.28 -8.62
N VAL A 81 -30.27 13.64 -7.43
CA VAL A 81 -29.73 12.70 -6.45
C VAL A 81 -30.68 11.50 -6.45
N GLN A 82 -30.18 10.29 -6.74
CA GLN A 82 -31.02 9.09 -6.64
C GLN A 82 -31.81 9.13 -5.32
N GLU A 83 -33.02 8.57 -5.31
CA GLU A 83 -33.84 8.50 -4.08
C GLU A 83 -33.03 7.94 -2.89
N GLU A 84 -31.99 7.13 -3.15
CA GLU A 84 -31.14 6.36 -2.23
C GLU A 84 -29.69 6.88 -2.00
N SER A 85 -29.44 8.20 -2.00
CA SER A 85 -28.08 8.68 -1.65
C SER A 85 -27.76 8.55 -0.15
N SER A 86 -26.62 7.93 0.17
CA SER A 86 -26.04 7.87 1.52
C SER A 86 -25.09 9.03 1.83
N PHE A 87 -24.88 9.98 0.92
CA PHE A 87 -24.01 11.15 1.15
C PHE A 87 -24.45 12.03 2.32
N PRO A 88 -25.75 12.36 2.49
CA PRO A 88 -26.20 13.13 3.65
C PRO A 88 -25.90 12.40 4.96
N PHE A 89 -25.95 11.07 4.98
CA PHE A 89 -25.60 10.28 6.15
C PHE A 89 -24.10 10.34 6.46
N VAL A 90 -23.21 10.16 5.46
CA VAL A 90 -21.75 10.26 5.64
C VAL A 90 -21.33 11.65 6.11
N TYR A 91 -21.88 12.71 5.51
CA TYR A 91 -21.64 14.09 5.92
C TYR A 91 -22.13 14.35 7.36
N SER A 92 -23.34 13.90 7.69
CA SER A 92 -23.91 14.07 9.03
C SER A 92 -23.10 13.30 10.09
N LEU A 93 -22.57 12.14 9.74
CA LEU A 93 -21.73 11.34 10.64
C LEU A 93 -20.36 11.99 10.86
N ALA A 94 -19.75 12.55 9.82
CA ALA A 94 -18.50 13.31 9.93
C ALA A 94 -18.67 14.58 10.78
N THR A 95 -19.75 15.34 10.54
CA THR A 95 -20.05 16.53 11.33
C THR A 95 -20.39 16.19 12.78
N TYR A 96 -21.13 15.10 13.01
CA TYR A 96 -21.38 14.56 14.35
C TYR A 96 -20.06 14.20 15.05
N LEU A 97 -19.16 13.44 14.41
CA LEU A 97 -17.86 13.09 14.98
C LEU A 97 -17.02 14.32 15.37
N LEU A 98 -17.01 15.36 14.53
CA LEU A 98 -16.16 16.54 14.72
C LEU A 98 -16.73 17.56 15.72
N ARG A 99 -18.04 17.75 15.75
CA ARG A 99 -18.69 18.82 16.53
C ARG A 99 -19.23 18.34 17.87
N THR A 100 -19.37 17.04 18.06
CA THR A 100 -19.86 16.48 19.32
C THR A 100 -18.87 16.80 20.44
N LYS A 101 -19.33 17.61 21.41
CA LYS A 101 -18.61 17.85 22.68
C LYS A 101 -18.63 16.62 23.60
N ASN A 102 -19.44 15.62 23.28
CA ASN A 102 -19.64 14.43 24.08
C ASN A 102 -18.31 13.68 24.27
N LEU A 103 -17.82 13.73 25.50
CA LEU A 103 -16.58 13.10 25.94
C LEU A 103 -16.63 11.58 25.75
N LYS A 104 -17.82 10.96 25.78
CA LYS A 104 -17.99 9.51 25.74
C LYS A 104 -17.63 8.82 24.42
N ILE A 105 -17.82 9.48 23.27
CA ILE A 105 -17.28 8.94 21.99
C ILE A 105 -15.76 8.97 22.02
N LYS A 106 -15.21 10.05 22.57
CA LYS A 106 -13.75 10.21 22.71
C LYS A 106 -13.18 9.24 23.76
N GLU A 107 -13.99 8.79 24.73
CA GLU A 107 -13.64 7.77 25.72
C GLU A 107 -13.57 6.36 25.10
N ASN A 108 -14.39 6.05 24.07
CA ASN A 108 -14.22 4.82 23.29
C ASN A 108 -13.31 5.07 22.08
N GLU A 109 -12.02 5.19 22.38
CA GLU A 109 -10.96 5.56 21.44
C GLU A 109 -10.91 4.69 20.19
N ALA A 110 -11.15 3.38 20.33
CA ALA A 110 -11.14 2.42 19.23
C ALA A 110 -12.25 2.68 18.20
N VAL A 111 -13.48 2.90 18.66
CA VAL A 111 -14.64 3.18 17.78
C VAL A 111 -14.45 4.53 17.08
N TYR A 112 -13.93 5.53 17.79
CA TYR A 112 -13.66 6.84 17.22
C TYR A 112 -12.60 6.78 16.10
N HIS A 113 -11.50 6.05 16.33
CA HIS A 113 -10.46 5.82 15.32
C HIS A 113 -11.01 5.11 14.08
N LYS A 114 -11.70 4.00 14.29
CA LYS A 114 -12.29 3.20 13.21
C LYS A 114 -13.25 4.00 12.36
N LEU A 115 -14.08 4.83 12.99
CA LEU A 115 -15.00 5.71 12.29
C LEU A 115 -14.26 6.79 11.50
N ALA A 116 -13.25 7.44 12.09
CA ALA A 116 -12.44 8.45 11.42
C ALA A 116 -11.73 7.91 10.16
N PHE A 117 -11.08 6.75 10.24
CA PHE A 117 -10.43 6.11 9.09
C PHE A 117 -11.43 5.72 7.99
N THR A 118 -12.61 5.26 8.37
CA THR A 118 -13.68 4.94 7.41
C THR A 118 -14.17 6.20 6.69
N LEU A 119 -14.42 7.28 7.44
CA LEU A 119 -14.88 8.56 6.88
C LEU A 119 -13.84 9.22 5.97
N LEU A 120 -12.55 9.10 6.29
CA LEU A 120 -11.45 9.70 5.55
C LEU A 120 -11.49 9.38 4.04
N THR A 121 -11.90 8.16 3.71
CA THR A 121 -11.97 7.68 2.33
C THR A 121 -13.39 7.66 1.75
N SER A 122 -14.35 8.20 2.50
CA SER A 122 -15.77 8.30 2.15
C SER A 122 -16.20 9.74 1.85
N ILE A 123 -15.52 10.71 2.46
CA ILE A 123 -15.80 12.13 2.28
C ILE A 123 -15.55 12.53 0.82
N GLN A 124 -16.45 13.36 0.30
CA GLN A 124 -16.43 13.77 -1.10
C GLN A 124 -15.61 15.04 -1.29
N SER A 125 -15.17 15.28 -2.54
CA SER A 125 -14.37 16.44 -2.93
C SER A 125 -15.01 17.78 -2.54
N GLY A 126 -16.34 17.88 -2.58
CA GLY A 126 -17.07 19.07 -2.14
C GLY A 126 -16.95 19.39 -0.65
N ASP A 127 -16.69 18.37 0.18
CA ASP A 127 -16.54 18.50 1.63
C ASP A 127 -15.10 18.24 2.10
N LYS A 128 -14.11 18.42 1.21
CA LYS A 128 -12.68 18.22 1.50
C LYS A 128 -12.22 18.99 2.76
N TYR A 129 -12.84 20.13 3.07
CA TYR A 129 -12.54 20.92 4.28
C TYR A 129 -12.73 20.14 5.60
N LEU A 130 -13.63 19.15 5.65
CA LEU A 130 -13.83 18.31 6.83
C LEU A 130 -12.61 17.41 7.12
N LEU A 131 -11.83 17.08 6.10
CA LEU A 131 -10.67 16.19 6.24
C LEU A 131 -9.59 16.79 7.13
N SER A 132 -9.36 18.11 7.04
CA SER A 132 -8.34 18.78 7.87
C SER A 132 -8.60 18.55 9.36
N ASP A 133 -9.86 18.63 9.76
CA ASP A 133 -10.29 18.43 11.14
C ASP A 133 -10.25 16.95 11.55
N ILE A 134 -10.66 16.03 10.67
CA ILE A 134 -10.61 14.57 10.95
C ILE A 134 -9.16 14.10 11.10
N ILE A 135 -8.28 14.57 10.20
CA ILE A 135 -6.88 14.19 10.21
C ILE A 135 -6.19 14.68 11.49
N SER A 136 -6.40 15.93 11.87
CA SER A 136 -5.76 16.53 13.05
C SER A 136 -6.35 16.05 14.39
N LYS A 137 -7.67 15.88 14.48
CA LYS A 137 -8.36 15.55 15.74
C LYS A 137 -8.52 14.05 15.98
N ALA A 138 -8.38 13.22 14.94
CA ALA A 138 -8.48 11.76 15.07
C ALA A 138 -7.21 11.07 14.56
N ILE A 139 -6.93 11.14 13.25
CA ILE A 139 -5.93 10.27 12.61
C ILE A 139 -4.52 10.43 13.18
N PHE A 140 -4.01 11.67 13.29
CA PHE A 140 -2.69 11.97 13.83
C PHE A 140 -2.74 12.58 15.24
N ASN A 141 -3.86 12.41 15.95
CA ASN A 141 -3.98 12.94 17.30
C ASN A 141 -3.10 12.12 18.26
N SER A 142 -2.09 12.77 18.84
CA SER A 142 -1.09 12.13 19.70
C SER A 142 -1.66 11.44 20.93
N LYS A 143 -2.91 11.71 21.33
CA LYS A 143 -3.58 11.02 22.44
C LYS A 143 -3.68 9.51 22.21
N PHE A 144 -3.85 9.08 20.97
CA PHE A 144 -4.08 7.69 20.60
C PHE A 144 -2.78 6.90 20.37
N PHE A 145 -1.63 7.58 20.46
CA PHE A 145 -0.31 7.02 20.23
C PHE A 145 0.56 7.05 21.50
N ARG A 146 -0.06 7.31 22.65
CA ARG A 146 0.67 7.38 23.92
C ARG A 146 1.04 5.98 24.40
N PRO A 147 2.12 5.85 25.20
CA PRO A 147 2.56 4.54 25.71
C PRO A 147 1.54 3.82 26.60
N ASP A 148 0.62 4.56 27.22
CA ASP A 148 -0.46 4.01 28.07
C ASP A 148 -1.65 3.45 27.29
N VAL A 149 -1.74 3.72 25.99
CA VAL A 149 -2.77 3.14 25.13
C VAL A 149 -2.51 1.64 24.97
N GLU A 150 -3.53 0.83 25.26
CA GLU A 150 -3.42 -0.64 25.32
C GLU A 150 -2.75 -1.22 24.07
N VAL A 151 -3.22 -0.85 22.87
CA VAL A 151 -2.68 -1.33 21.59
C VAL A 151 -1.19 -1.01 21.43
N VAL A 152 -0.77 0.21 21.81
CA VAL A 152 0.63 0.64 21.75
C VAL A 152 1.45 -0.14 22.77
N SER A 153 0.96 -0.25 24.00
CA SER A 153 1.66 -0.90 25.10
C SER A 153 1.92 -2.39 24.83
N LEU A 154 0.90 -3.11 24.35
CA LEU A 154 0.99 -4.53 23.99
C LEU A 154 1.99 -4.72 22.86
N LYS A 155 1.89 -3.90 21.82
CA LYS A 155 2.78 -4.01 20.67
C LYS A 155 4.23 -3.72 21.02
N MET A 156 4.47 -2.72 21.86
CA MET A 156 5.82 -2.38 22.32
C MET A 156 6.42 -3.50 23.17
N GLN A 157 5.62 -4.18 24.00
CA GLN A 157 6.05 -5.34 24.76
C GLN A 157 6.39 -6.52 23.85
N GLU A 158 5.55 -6.81 22.85
CA GLU A 158 5.80 -7.86 21.86
C GLU A 158 7.14 -7.65 21.13
N LEU A 159 7.41 -6.43 20.66
CA LEU A 159 8.65 -6.11 19.95
C LEU A 159 9.90 -6.21 20.84
N CYS A 160 9.77 -5.99 22.15
CA CYS A 160 10.87 -6.17 23.11
C CYS A 160 11.18 -7.65 23.40
N LEU A 161 10.23 -8.56 23.15
CA LEU A 161 10.42 -10.00 23.32
C LEU A 161 11.02 -10.67 22.07
N GLU A 162 11.01 -9.98 20.93
CA GLU A 162 11.68 -10.42 19.71
C GLU A 162 13.23 -10.34 19.84
N ASN A 163 13.94 -11.04 18.95
CA ASN A 163 15.41 -11.05 18.88
C ASN A 163 15.99 -9.64 18.55
N VAL A 164 17.27 -9.56 18.18
CA VAL A 164 17.95 -8.30 17.79
C VAL A 164 17.14 -7.44 16.79
N ASP A 165 16.43 -8.08 15.85
CA ASP A 165 15.55 -7.39 14.89
C ASP A 165 14.38 -6.66 15.57
N GLY A 166 13.83 -7.24 16.65
CA GLY A 166 12.76 -6.65 17.45
C GLY A 166 13.15 -5.33 18.09
N ILE A 167 14.38 -5.26 18.61
CA ILE A 167 14.92 -4.04 19.23
C ILE A 167 15.01 -2.91 18.20
N MET A 168 15.47 -3.20 16.98
CA MET A 168 15.54 -2.21 15.91
C MET A 168 14.14 -1.74 15.49
N LYS A 169 13.17 -2.65 15.33
CA LYS A 169 11.78 -2.31 15.03
C LYS A 169 11.17 -1.43 16.12
N HIS A 170 11.40 -1.78 17.39
CA HIS A 170 10.95 -1.02 18.54
C HIS A 170 11.48 0.42 18.51
N GLN A 171 12.78 0.60 18.24
CA GLN A 171 13.39 1.94 18.13
C GLN A 171 12.80 2.75 16.97
N LEU A 172 12.63 2.13 15.80
CA LEU A 172 12.06 2.81 14.62
C LEU A 172 10.60 3.22 14.85
N LEU A 173 9.79 2.34 15.44
CA LEU A 173 8.39 2.63 15.76
C LEU A 173 8.29 3.73 16.83
N THR A 174 9.09 3.65 17.90
CA THR A 174 9.12 4.68 18.96
C THR A 174 9.44 6.05 18.38
N LYS A 175 10.48 6.14 17.53
CA LYS A 175 10.85 7.37 16.83
C LYS A 175 9.73 7.88 15.91
N ALA A 176 9.01 6.98 15.24
CA ALA A 176 7.87 7.36 14.40
C ALA A 176 6.71 7.95 15.23
N LEU A 177 6.43 7.39 16.41
CA LEU A 177 5.39 7.88 17.31
C LEU A 177 5.75 9.24 17.94
N GLU A 178 7.03 9.46 18.25
CA GLU A 178 7.53 10.75 18.73
C GLU A 178 7.35 11.86 17.67
N GLU A 179 7.54 11.54 16.40
CA GLU A 179 7.46 12.47 15.27
C GLU A 179 6.04 12.57 14.66
N ILE A 180 4.99 12.17 15.39
CA ILE A 180 3.61 12.11 14.86
C ILE A 180 3.08 13.47 14.39
N LYS A 181 3.52 14.57 15.02
CA LYS A 181 3.09 15.94 14.66
C LYS A 181 3.74 16.42 13.36
N GLU A 182 4.99 16.03 13.12
CA GLU A 182 5.68 16.28 11.87
C GLU A 182 5.08 15.46 10.73
N ILE A 183 4.63 14.23 11.02
CA ILE A 183 3.88 13.41 10.07
C ILE A 183 2.55 14.10 9.72
N GLU A 184 1.78 14.56 10.73
CA GLU A 184 0.54 15.32 10.53
C GLU A 184 0.73 16.53 9.62
N MET A 185 1.76 17.33 9.90
CA MET A 185 2.09 18.51 9.09
C MET A 185 2.43 18.15 7.64
N CYS A 186 3.21 17.08 7.44
CA CYS A 186 3.56 16.57 6.12
C CYS A 186 2.29 16.19 5.35
N TYR A 187 1.44 15.32 5.90
CA TYR A 187 0.22 14.86 5.23
C TYR A 187 -0.78 16.00 4.99
N THR A 188 -0.89 16.95 5.91
CA THR A 188 -1.78 18.12 5.73
C THR A 188 -1.35 18.98 4.54
N GLY A 189 -0.04 19.12 4.33
CA GLY A 189 0.55 19.77 3.15
C GLY A 189 0.35 18.96 1.87
N GLU A 190 0.79 17.69 1.87
CA GLU A 190 0.75 16.81 0.70
C GLU A 190 -0.67 16.52 0.19
N LEU A 191 -1.65 16.46 1.09
CA LEU A 191 -3.06 16.29 0.72
C LEU A 191 -3.76 17.61 0.34
N GLY A 192 -3.08 18.76 0.46
CA GLY A 192 -3.62 20.07 0.16
C GLY A 192 -4.84 20.41 1.02
N LEU A 193 -4.69 20.27 2.34
CA LEU A 193 -5.75 20.51 3.33
C LEU A 193 -5.59 21.85 4.07
N GLN A 194 -4.46 22.54 3.87
CA GLN A 194 -4.19 23.83 4.49
C GLN A 194 -5.13 24.92 3.93
N GLY A 195 -5.73 25.70 4.83
CA GLY A 195 -6.53 26.88 4.48
C GLY A 195 -7.89 26.59 3.83
N LEU A 196 -8.39 25.35 3.90
CA LEU A 196 -9.71 25.02 3.38
C LEU A 196 -10.82 25.60 4.27
N VAL A 197 -11.80 26.27 3.64
CA VAL A 197 -12.95 26.86 4.33
C VAL A 197 -14.22 26.11 3.92
N ALA A 198 -15.13 25.94 4.88
CA ALA A 198 -16.44 25.33 4.63
C ALA A 198 -17.27 26.21 3.68
N PRO A 199 -17.70 25.70 2.52
CA PRO A 199 -18.64 26.40 1.65
C PRO A 199 -20.02 26.45 2.31
N TRP A 200 -20.75 27.55 2.11
CA TRP A 200 -22.14 27.70 2.55
C TRP A 200 -23.07 28.02 1.38
N PRO A 201 -24.10 27.20 1.12
CA PRO A 201 -24.41 25.92 1.76
C PRO A 201 -23.40 24.80 1.43
N PRO A 202 -23.27 23.74 2.26
CA PRO A 202 -22.40 22.61 1.97
C PRO A 202 -22.73 21.96 0.63
N VAL A 203 -21.68 21.67 -0.14
CA VAL A 203 -21.81 21.25 -1.54
C VAL A 203 -22.52 19.90 -1.69
N THR A 204 -22.38 19.02 -0.71
CA THR A 204 -23.08 17.72 -0.66
C THR A 204 -24.58 17.84 -0.40
N LEU A 205 -25.04 18.99 0.09
CA LEU A 205 -26.47 19.32 0.21
C LEU A 205 -27.04 19.96 -1.06
N THR A 206 -26.17 20.46 -1.96
CA THR A 206 -26.58 21.14 -3.21
C THR A 206 -26.31 20.34 -4.49
N GLY A 207 -25.56 19.24 -4.41
CA GLY A 207 -25.45 18.24 -5.47
C GLY A 207 -24.74 18.70 -6.75
N LEU A 208 -23.49 19.19 -6.66
CA LEU A 208 -22.69 19.52 -7.84
C LEU A 208 -22.12 18.24 -8.50
N LEU A 209 -22.11 18.17 -9.84
CA LEU A 209 -21.67 16.99 -10.60
C LEU A 209 -20.26 16.51 -10.21
N ASN A 210 -19.34 17.47 -10.07
CA ASN A 210 -17.91 17.22 -9.79
C ASN A 210 -17.60 17.07 -8.29
N SER A 211 -18.60 17.27 -7.42
CA SER A 211 -18.42 17.22 -5.97
C SER A 211 -18.72 15.86 -5.36
N THR A 212 -19.00 14.85 -6.19
CA THR A 212 -19.48 13.53 -5.76
C THR A 212 -18.38 12.48 -5.66
N GLN A 213 -17.21 12.75 -6.23
CA GLN A 213 -16.04 11.88 -6.12
C GLN A 213 -15.46 11.93 -4.71
N CYS A 214 -14.83 10.84 -4.26
CA CYS A 214 -14.10 10.85 -2.99
C CYS A 214 -12.97 11.88 -3.01
N ALA A 215 -12.84 12.63 -1.93
CA ALA A 215 -11.80 13.65 -1.78
C ALA A 215 -10.39 13.07 -1.73
N LEU A 216 -10.26 11.82 -1.26
CA LEU A 216 -9.01 11.08 -1.17
C LEU A 216 -9.15 9.71 -1.83
N PRO A 217 -8.08 9.22 -2.50
CA PRO A 217 -8.05 7.88 -3.05
C PRO A 217 -7.91 6.83 -1.93
N SER A 218 -8.08 5.55 -2.29
CA SER A 218 -7.92 4.43 -1.35
C SER A 218 -6.50 4.29 -0.81
N ASP A 219 -5.51 4.67 -1.60
CA ASP A 219 -4.08 4.63 -1.32
C ASP A 219 -3.52 5.99 -0.87
N TRP A 220 -4.36 6.81 -0.24
CA TRP A 220 -3.96 8.14 0.27
C TRP A 220 -2.72 8.09 1.17
N ILE A 221 -2.49 6.98 1.88
CA ILE A 221 -1.32 6.74 2.72
C ILE A 221 -0.02 6.93 1.91
N PHE A 222 -0.01 6.55 0.64
CA PHE A 222 1.17 6.61 -0.23
C PHE A 222 1.22 7.87 -1.10
N MET A 223 0.25 8.79 -0.98
CA MET A 223 0.21 10.02 -1.77
C MET A 223 1.51 10.84 -1.72
N PRO A 224 2.18 11.01 -0.55
CA PRO A 224 3.46 11.71 -0.50
C PRO A 224 4.52 11.08 -1.43
N ILE A 225 4.71 9.76 -1.36
CA ILE A 225 5.69 9.05 -2.19
C ILE A 225 5.29 9.08 -3.67
N LEU A 226 4.00 8.94 -3.98
CA LEU A 226 3.50 9.03 -5.36
C LEU A 226 3.74 10.40 -5.98
N ARG A 227 3.56 11.47 -5.20
CA ARG A 227 3.90 12.83 -5.65
C ARG A 227 5.39 12.96 -5.89
N LEU A 228 6.24 12.45 -4.99
CA LEU A 228 7.70 12.47 -5.18
C LEU A 228 8.11 11.74 -6.46
N TYR A 229 7.51 10.57 -6.74
CA TYR A 229 7.73 9.82 -7.96
C TYR A 229 7.32 10.60 -9.22
N ASN A 230 6.11 11.17 -9.23
CA ASN A 230 5.62 11.96 -10.36
C ASN A 230 6.45 13.25 -10.60
N ASN A 231 7.01 13.83 -9.53
CA ASN A 231 7.83 15.04 -9.60
C ASN A 231 9.34 14.77 -9.72
N GLN A 232 9.75 13.50 -9.74
CA GLN A 232 11.16 13.07 -9.81
C GLN A 232 12.02 13.71 -8.69
N SER A 233 11.47 13.79 -7.47
CA SER A 233 12.13 14.30 -6.26
C SER A 233 12.88 15.63 -6.40
N LYS A 234 12.35 16.56 -7.22
CA LYS A 234 12.93 17.91 -7.37
C LYS A 234 12.79 18.79 -6.13
N ASP A 235 12.00 18.37 -5.14
CA ASP A 235 11.78 19.12 -3.91
C ASP A 235 12.97 18.96 -2.95
N ALA A 236 13.42 20.08 -2.36
CA ALA A 236 14.49 20.08 -1.36
C ALA A 236 14.18 19.20 -0.12
N ASN A 237 12.89 18.99 0.17
CA ASN A 237 12.42 18.22 1.33
C ASN A 237 12.05 16.77 0.99
N SER A 238 12.41 16.26 -0.20
CA SER A 238 12.00 14.93 -0.67
C SER A 238 12.31 13.81 0.32
N ALA A 239 13.50 13.81 0.93
CA ALA A 239 13.93 12.83 1.93
C ALA A 239 13.03 12.83 3.17
N GLN A 240 12.67 14.01 3.67
CA GLN A 240 11.78 14.11 4.82
C GLN A 240 10.36 13.66 4.47
N ILE A 241 9.85 14.03 3.30
CA ILE A 241 8.52 13.60 2.84
C ILE A 241 8.46 12.06 2.76
N ALA A 242 9.47 11.43 2.16
CA ALA A 242 9.57 9.97 2.08
C ALA A 242 9.66 9.33 3.46
N LYS A 243 10.51 9.87 4.35
CA LYS A 243 10.67 9.41 5.73
C LYS A 243 9.32 9.44 6.48
N ARG A 244 8.61 10.58 6.44
CA ARG A 244 7.32 10.75 7.14
C ARG A 244 6.26 9.80 6.59
N CYS A 245 6.24 9.59 5.28
CA CYS A 245 5.33 8.64 4.63
C CYS A 245 5.58 7.20 5.07
N LEU A 246 6.85 6.77 5.12
CA LEU A 246 7.22 5.42 5.54
C LEU A 246 7.01 5.20 7.04
N GLN A 247 7.28 6.20 7.87
CA GLN A 247 6.94 6.16 9.30
C GLN A 247 5.45 5.97 9.54
N TRP A 248 4.62 6.71 8.80
CA TRP A 248 3.17 6.54 8.90
C TRP A 248 2.72 5.15 8.44
N PHE A 249 3.28 4.64 7.34
CA PHE A 249 3.03 3.27 6.89
C PHE A 249 3.35 2.24 7.98
N ILE A 250 4.52 2.35 8.63
CA ILE A 250 4.92 1.43 9.72
C ILE A 250 3.97 1.54 10.92
N ILE A 251 3.60 2.76 11.33
CA ILE A 251 2.63 2.96 12.43
C ILE A 251 1.32 2.24 12.12
N LEU A 252 0.80 2.39 10.89
CA LEU A 252 -0.44 1.74 10.48
C LEU A 252 -0.32 0.21 10.44
N GLU A 253 0.74 -0.35 9.86
CA GLU A 253 0.89 -1.80 9.76
C GLU A 253 1.20 -2.47 11.11
N GLU A 254 1.87 -1.79 12.06
CA GLU A 254 2.18 -2.36 13.38
C GLU A 254 1.04 -2.20 14.39
N LEU A 255 0.32 -1.07 14.37
CA LEU A 255 -0.70 -0.76 15.38
C LEU A 255 -2.13 -0.97 14.88
N PHE A 256 -2.39 -0.75 13.59
CA PHE A 256 -3.76 -0.75 13.04
C PHE A 256 -3.87 -1.45 11.67
N PRO A 257 -3.44 -2.73 11.56
CA PRO A 257 -3.43 -3.45 10.29
C PRO A 257 -4.82 -3.55 9.63
N GLU A 258 -5.90 -3.47 10.42
CA GLU A 258 -7.28 -3.51 9.96
C GLU A 258 -7.66 -2.37 9.00
N PHE A 259 -6.99 -1.21 9.09
CA PHE A 259 -7.27 -0.08 8.19
C PHE A 259 -6.54 -0.20 6.85
N SER A 260 -5.56 -1.10 6.77
CA SER A 260 -4.76 -1.32 5.58
C SER A 260 -5.35 -2.39 4.63
N ILE A 261 -6.51 -2.98 4.99
CA ILE A 261 -7.23 -4.00 4.21
C ILE A 261 -7.72 -3.47 2.86
N GLY A 262 -7.91 -2.16 2.72
CA GLY A 262 -8.42 -1.54 1.50
C GLY A 262 -7.48 -1.61 0.28
N LEU A 263 -6.21 -2.00 0.48
CA LEU A 263 -5.19 -2.09 -0.55
C LEU A 263 -4.61 -3.49 -0.62
N THR A 264 -4.40 -4.01 -1.83
CA THR A 264 -3.74 -5.30 -2.01
C THR A 264 -2.28 -5.22 -1.57
N VAL A 265 -1.73 -6.36 -1.12
CA VAL A 265 -0.31 -6.44 -0.73
C VAL A 265 0.60 -6.07 -1.90
N THR A 266 0.25 -6.47 -3.12
CA THR A 266 0.97 -6.07 -4.34
C THR A 266 0.95 -4.56 -4.57
N ALA A 267 -0.19 -3.89 -4.35
CA ALA A 267 -0.28 -2.45 -4.52
C ALA A 267 0.63 -1.74 -3.51
N LYS A 268 0.62 -2.15 -2.24
CA LYS A 268 1.54 -1.60 -1.21
C LYS A 268 3.01 -1.79 -1.63
N TYR A 269 3.38 -2.99 -2.08
CA TYR A 269 4.73 -3.25 -2.60
C TYR A 269 5.10 -2.28 -3.73
N CYS A 270 4.24 -2.10 -4.73
CA CYS A 270 4.51 -1.17 -5.84
C CYS A 270 4.65 0.27 -5.36
N ARG A 271 3.80 0.73 -4.43
CA ARG A 271 3.87 2.08 -3.86
C ARG A 271 5.15 2.31 -3.06
N LEU A 272 5.66 1.29 -2.37
CA LEU A 272 6.97 1.35 -1.69
C LEU A 272 8.12 1.40 -2.70
N CYS A 273 8.04 0.66 -3.81
CA CYS A 273 9.04 0.70 -4.88
C CYS A 273 9.17 2.10 -5.51
N CYS A 274 8.11 2.91 -5.50
CA CYS A 274 8.16 4.30 -5.97
C CYS A 274 9.19 5.16 -5.20
N VAL A 275 9.61 4.80 -3.99
CA VAL A 275 10.70 5.51 -3.29
C VAL A 275 12.02 5.39 -4.04
N TYR A 276 12.32 4.21 -4.61
CA TYR A 276 13.52 4.00 -5.40
C TYR A 276 13.48 4.71 -6.76
N LEU A 277 12.27 4.83 -7.32
CA LEU A 277 12.05 5.49 -8.61
C LEU A 277 11.96 7.02 -8.51
N ALA A 278 11.65 7.57 -7.33
CA ALA A 278 11.42 9.00 -7.18
C ALA A 278 12.69 9.84 -7.26
N GLY A 279 13.85 9.33 -6.82
CA GLY A 279 15.10 10.07 -6.89
C GLY A 279 16.33 9.18 -6.67
N ASN A 280 17.47 9.62 -7.18
CA ASN A 280 18.68 8.79 -7.29
C ASN A 280 19.26 8.34 -5.94
N ASP A 281 19.12 9.15 -4.89
CA ASP A 281 19.69 8.87 -3.57
C ASP A 281 18.64 8.87 -2.45
N LEU A 282 17.36 9.08 -2.79
CA LEU A 282 16.28 9.25 -1.81
C LEU A 282 16.16 8.06 -0.85
N PHE A 283 16.33 6.85 -1.38
CA PHE A 283 16.17 5.62 -0.62
C PHE A 283 17.22 5.47 0.49
N ARG A 284 18.42 6.07 0.34
CA ARG A 284 19.54 5.91 1.30
C ARG A 284 19.21 6.47 2.67
N ASP A 285 18.44 7.56 2.73
CA ASP A 285 18.05 8.22 3.97
C ASP A 285 16.95 7.44 4.73
N VAL A 286 16.30 6.49 4.05
CA VAL A 286 15.13 5.77 4.57
C VAL A 286 15.27 4.26 4.48
N THR A 287 16.47 3.74 4.21
CA THR A 287 16.74 2.30 4.01
C THR A 287 16.22 1.43 5.15
N GLN A 288 16.40 1.84 6.41
CA GLN A 288 15.91 1.09 7.57
C GLN A 288 14.37 1.00 7.62
N LEU A 289 13.68 2.08 7.23
CA LEU A 289 12.22 2.10 7.16
C LEU A 289 11.71 1.27 5.99
N LEU A 290 12.41 1.28 4.85
CA LEU A 290 12.11 0.43 3.70
C LEU A 290 12.30 -1.05 4.03
N ASP A 291 13.35 -1.42 4.76
CA ASP A 291 13.56 -2.82 5.16
C ASP A 291 12.43 -3.32 6.07
N LEU A 292 12.01 -2.49 7.04
CA LEU A 292 10.87 -2.80 7.90
C LEU A 292 9.56 -2.85 7.09
N ALA A 293 9.35 -1.89 6.19
CA ALA A 293 8.16 -1.88 5.33
C ALA A 293 8.09 -3.15 4.47
N LEU A 294 9.21 -3.60 3.90
CA LEU A 294 9.29 -4.85 3.15
C LEU A 294 9.00 -6.06 4.05
N HIS A 295 9.51 -6.08 5.28
CA HIS A 295 9.21 -7.14 6.24
C HIS A 295 7.69 -7.32 6.44
N HIS A 296 6.91 -6.23 6.52
CA HIS A 296 5.46 -6.29 6.57
C HIS A 296 4.82 -6.88 5.31
N ILE A 297 5.31 -6.50 4.13
CA ILE A 297 4.84 -7.09 2.86
C ILE A 297 5.12 -8.60 2.84
N MET A 298 6.32 -9.01 3.25
CA MET A 298 6.74 -10.41 3.19
C MET A 298 6.01 -11.32 4.18
N LYS A 299 5.46 -10.79 5.29
CA LYS A 299 4.54 -11.54 6.18
C LYS A 299 3.29 -12.04 5.44
N HIS A 300 2.89 -11.36 4.37
CA HIS A 300 1.74 -11.68 3.54
C HIS A 300 2.15 -12.03 2.10
N SER A 301 3.34 -12.62 1.91
CA SER A 301 3.89 -12.95 0.59
C SER A 301 2.98 -13.85 -0.25
N SER A 302 2.19 -14.71 0.38
CA SER A 302 1.20 -15.56 -0.31
C SER A 302 0.03 -14.79 -0.95
N GLN A 303 -0.15 -13.52 -0.60
CA GLN A 303 -1.17 -12.64 -1.17
C GLN A 303 -0.61 -11.75 -2.30
N LEU A 304 0.69 -11.85 -2.62
CA LEU A 304 1.29 -11.14 -3.72
C LEU A 304 0.82 -11.74 -5.04
N ASP A 305 0.08 -10.95 -5.80
CA ASP A 305 -0.36 -11.24 -7.16
C ASP A 305 0.07 -10.09 -8.07
N PHE A 306 1.09 -10.34 -8.89
CA PHE A 306 1.65 -9.40 -9.86
C PHE A 306 0.90 -9.40 -11.21
N GLU A 307 -0.03 -10.34 -11.41
CA GLU A 307 -0.87 -10.42 -12.60
C GLU A 307 -2.20 -9.68 -12.43
N ALA A 308 -2.61 -9.45 -11.19
CA ALA A 308 -3.77 -8.63 -10.88
C ALA A 308 -3.60 -7.17 -11.34
N SER A 309 -4.69 -6.55 -11.77
CA SER A 309 -4.72 -5.11 -12.08
C SER A 309 -4.44 -4.28 -10.84
N ILE A 310 -3.38 -3.48 -10.88
CA ILE A 310 -3.01 -2.56 -9.81
C ILE A 310 -3.47 -1.15 -10.16
N PRO A 311 -4.28 -0.48 -9.32
CA PRO A 311 -4.75 0.88 -9.61
C PRO A 311 -3.59 1.87 -9.84
N GLY A 312 -3.64 2.58 -10.98
CA GLY A 312 -2.61 3.55 -11.36
C GLY A 312 -1.35 2.95 -11.98
N LEU A 313 -1.31 1.64 -12.23
CA LEU A 313 -0.28 0.99 -13.05
C LEU A 313 -0.95 0.39 -14.29
N THR A 314 -0.33 0.60 -15.46
CA THR A 314 -0.78 -0.01 -16.72
C THR A 314 -0.33 -1.46 -16.84
N SER A 315 0.91 -1.75 -16.43
CA SER A 315 1.58 -3.04 -16.55
C SER A 315 2.58 -3.17 -15.41
N PHE A 316 2.44 -4.22 -14.59
CA PHE A 316 3.43 -4.51 -13.55
C PHE A 316 4.78 -4.89 -14.17
N TYR A 317 4.80 -5.56 -15.32
CA TYR A 317 6.04 -5.97 -15.99
C TYR A 317 6.89 -4.77 -16.39
N ASP A 318 6.28 -3.72 -16.96
CA ASP A 318 7.00 -2.50 -17.35
C ASP A 318 7.45 -1.70 -16.12
N PHE A 319 6.60 -1.63 -15.09
CA PHE A 319 6.96 -1.04 -13.80
C PHE A 319 8.15 -1.76 -13.15
N TYR A 320 8.15 -3.09 -13.14
CA TYR A 320 9.24 -3.87 -12.56
C TYR A 320 10.53 -3.73 -13.36
N ARG A 321 10.44 -3.64 -14.70
CA ARG A 321 11.59 -3.29 -15.56
C ARG A 321 12.21 -1.96 -15.14
N GLU A 322 11.41 -0.92 -14.92
CA GLU A 322 11.89 0.39 -14.47
C GLU A 322 12.61 0.29 -13.12
N VAL A 323 12.06 -0.47 -12.16
CA VAL A 323 12.69 -0.74 -10.86
C VAL A 323 14.04 -1.45 -11.02
N LEU A 324 14.14 -2.44 -11.91
CA LEU A 324 15.37 -3.18 -12.20
C LEU A 324 16.44 -2.31 -12.85
N GLU A 325 16.07 -1.47 -13.81
CA GLU A 325 16.98 -0.53 -14.47
C GLU A 325 17.52 0.48 -13.48
N GLN A 326 16.65 1.03 -12.63
CA GLN A 326 17.03 1.94 -11.56
C GLN A 326 17.96 1.23 -10.56
N PHE A 327 17.65 -0.01 -10.16
CA PHE A 327 18.53 -0.81 -9.31
C PHE A 327 19.92 -0.98 -9.91
N ALA A 328 20.01 -1.35 -11.19
CA ALA A 328 21.30 -1.53 -11.87
C ALA A 328 22.12 -0.23 -11.96
N PHE A 329 21.47 0.93 -12.01
CA PHE A 329 22.13 2.23 -12.18
C PHE A 329 22.54 2.88 -10.86
N ILE A 330 21.70 2.85 -9.83
CA ILE A 330 21.87 3.68 -8.61
C ILE A 330 21.96 2.89 -7.29
N SER A 331 21.76 1.57 -7.28
CA SER A 331 21.71 0.84 -6.00
C SER A 331 23.07 0.76 -5.31
N TYR A 332 24.18 0.79 -6.05
CA TYR A 332 25.53 0.47 -5.57
C TYR A 332 25.59 -0.86 -4.78
N GLY A 333 24.71 -1.82 -5.09
CA GLY A 333 24.61 -3.09 -4.37
C GLY A 333 23.90 -3.01 -3.03
N ASP A 334 23.06 -1.99 -2.80
CA ASP A 334 22.26 -1.88 -1.57
C ASP A 334 21.42 -3.16 -1.35
N HIS A 335 21.61 -3.78 -0.19
CA HIS A 335 21.00 -5.07 0.10
C HIS A 335 19.49 -4.98 0.26
N VAL A 336 18.96 -3.87 0.78
CA VAL A 336 17.51 -3.70 0.99
C VAL A 336 16.83 -3.48 -0.34
N PHE A 337 17.37 -2.64 -1.22
CA PHE A 337 16.88 -2.49 -2.58
C PHE A 337 16.95 -3.83 -3.34
N GLY A 338 18.04 -4.58 -3.14
CA GLY A 338 18.15 -5.93 -3.69
C GLY A 338 17.07 -6.90 -3.18
N LYS A 339 16.67 -6.82 -1.90
CA LYS A 339 15.52 -7.60 -1.38
C LYS A 339 14.21 -7.23 -2.08
N TYR A 340 13.97 -5.95 -2.36
CA TYR A 340 12.79 -5.51 -3.13
C TYR A 340 12.80 -6.09 -4.55
N VAL A 341 13.95 -6.03 -5.24
CA VAL A 341 14.13 -6.59 -6.58
C VAL A 341 13.91 -8.10 -6.60
N LEU A 342 14.30 -8.80 -5.53
CA LEU A 342 14.15 -10.25 -5.43
C LEU A 342 12.69 -10.70 -5.29
N VAL A 343 11.78 -9.89 -4.74
CA VAL A 343 10.39 -10.32 -4.47
C VAL A 343 9.70 -10.95 -5.69
N PRO A 344 9.68 -10.33 -6.88
CA PRO A 344 9.00 -10.91 -8.05
C PRO A 344 9.76 -12.10 -8.68
N LEU A 345 10.96 -12.42 -8.20
CA LEU A 345 11.79 -13.53 -8.67
C LEU A 345 11.56 -14.83 -7.89
N ALA A 346 10.72 -14.82 -6.85
CA ALA A 346 10.30 -16.04 -6.17
C ALA A 346 9.60 -16.99 -7.15
N GLN A 347 9.72 -18.30 -6.91
CA GLN A 347 9.25 -19.34 -7.83
C GLN A 347 7.74 -19.40 -7.99
N CYS A 348 6.98 -18.89 -7.02
CA CYS A 348 5.52 -18.80 -7.11
C CYS A 348 5.03 -17.76 -8.13
N HIS A 349 5.90 -16.87 -8.61
CA HIS A 349 5.55 -15.83 -9.58
C HIS A 349 5.90 -16.22 -11.01
N ASP A 350 5.30 -15.51 -11.97
CA ASP A 350 5.45 -15.81 -13.39
C ASP A 350 6.92 -15.78 -13.85
N VAL A 351 7.28 -16.76 -14.69
CA VAL A 351 8.64 -16.94 -15.20
C VAL A 351 9.16 -15.73 -15.97
N LYS A 352 8.28 -14.89 -16.53
CA LYS A 352 8.66 -13.68 -17.28
C LYS A 352 9.51 -12.71 -16.45
N TYR A 353 9.30 -12.62 -15.14
CA TYR A 353 10.09 -11.74 -14.26
C TYR A 353 11.51 -12.26 -14.09
N LYS A 354 11.68 -13.59 -13.97
CA LYS A 354 12.98 -14.24 -13.97
C LYS A 354 13.67 -14.07 -15.34
N LYS A 355 12.97 -14.33 -16.45
CA LYS A 355 13.53 -14.14 -17.81
C LYS A 355 13.97 -12.69 -18.06
N LEU A 356 13.25 -11.70 -17.55
CA LEU A 356 13.63 -10.29 -17.65
C LEU A 356 15.02 -10.02 -17.04
N VAL A 357 15.28 -10.52 -15.83
CA VAL A 357 16.57 -10.35 -15.14
C VAL A 357 17.70 -11.17 -15.80
N TRP A 358 17.40 -12.40 -16.18
CA TRP A 358 18.40 -13.35 -16.67
C TRP A 358 18.79 -13.15 -18.15
N SER A 359 17.87 -12.68 -18.98
CA SER A 359 18.07 -12.57 -20.43
C SER A 359 18.24 -11.13 -20.91
N GLU A 360 17.53 -10.17 -20.32
CA GLU A 360 17.47 -8.80 -20.85
C GLU A 360 18.29 -7.82 -20.01
N LEU A 361 18.18 -7.88 -18.68
CA LEU A 361 18.80 -6.92 -17.76
C LEU A 361 19.97 -7.51 -16.97
N SER A 362 20.93 -8.10 -17.70
CA SER A 362 22.10 -8.77 -17.09
C SER A 362 22.96 -7.90 -16.16
N ALA A 363 22.87 -6.57 -16.25
CA ALA A 363 23.53 -5.64 -15.32
C ALA A 363 23.03 -5.81 -13.87
N VAL A 364 21.75 -6.16 -13.68
CA VAL A 364 21.14 -6.43 -12.38
C VAL A 364 21.85 -7.59 -11.68
N LEU A 365 22.20 -8.65 -12.43
CA LEU A 365 22.83 -9.86 -11.89
C LEU A 365 24.11 -9.53 -11.12
N ARG A 366 24.90 -8.56 -11.61
CA ARG A 366 26.15 -8.16 -10.96
C ARG A 366 25.94 -7.23 -9.76
N ALA A 367 24.86 -6.45 -9.77
CA ALA A 367 24.54 -5.53 -8.68
C ALA A 367 23.83 -6.22 -7.50
N LEU A 368 23.23 -7.40 -7.71
CA LEU A 368 22.41 -8.09 -6.72
C LEU A 368 23.24 -8.87 -5.68
N SER A 369 23.94 -8.14 -4.81
CA SER A 369 24.81 -8.69 -3.76
C SER A 369 24.10 -9.03 -2.44
N THR A 370 22.77 -9.00 -2.41
CA THR A 370 21.98 -9.31 -1.21
C THR A 370 22.39 -10.66 -0.61
N PRO A 371 22.72 -10.72 0.69
CA PRO A 371 23.21 -11.93 1.31
C PRO A 371 22.09 -12.95 1.53
N VAL A 372 22.45 -14.24 1.50
CA VAL A 372 21.51 -15.37 1.56
C VAL A 372 20.71 -15.40 2.87
N ASN A 373 21.31 -14.98 3.98
CA ASN A 373 20.63 -14.89 5.28
C ASN A 373 19.59 -13.75 5.35
N GLY A 374 19.56 -12.86 4.35
CA GLY A 374 18.62 -11.74 4.28
C GLY A 374 17.28 -12.09 3.64
N VAL A 375 17.09 -13.32 3.13
CA VAL A 375 15.86 -13.77 2.47
C VAL A 375 15.50 -15.21 2.87
N ASN A 376 14.23 -15.58 2.75
CA ASN A 376 13.83 -16.98 2.82
C ASN A 376 14.18 -17.67 1.49
N MET A 377 15.24 -18.48 1.47
CA MET A 377 15.70 -19.17 0.25
C MET A 377 14.67 -20.15 -0.32
N GLU A 378 13.79 -20.74 0.50
CA GLU A 378 12.80 -21.71 0.02
C GLU A 378 11.90 -21.12 -1.07
N LEU A 379 11.57 -19.83 -0.95
CA LEU A 379 10.76 -19.10 -1.96
C LEU A 379 11.39 -19.07 -3.35
N TYR A 380 12.71 -19.25 -3.45
CA TYR A 380 13.46 -19.19 -4.71
C TYR A 380 13.91 -20.55 -5.21
N LEU A 381 13.91 -21.56 -4.34
CA LEU A 381 14.34 -22.92 -4.65
C LEU A 381 13.15 -23.84 -4.98
N GLU A 382 11.96 -23.56 -4.44
CA GLU A 382 10.78 -24.40 -4.64
C GLU A 382 9.56 -23.59 -5.12
N PRO A 383 8.77 -24.10 -6.07
CA PRO A 383 8.97 -25.35 -6.82
C PRO A 383 10.19 -25.31 -7.76
N LEU A 384 10.67 -26.48 -8.18
CA LEU A 384 11.73 -26.61 -9.17
C LEU A 384 11.35 -25.94 -10.50
N GLU A 385 12.33 -25.28 -11.11
CA GLU A 385 12.17 -24.62 -12.40
C GLU A 385 11.92 -25.64 -13.52
N ALA A 386 10.88 -25.41 -14.31
CA ALA A 386 10.49 -26.26 -15.42
C ALA A 386 10.72 -25.59 -16.79
N ASP A 387 10.92 -24.27 -16.82
CA ASP A 387 11.16 -23.54 -18.06
C ASP A 387 12.59 -23.79 -18.57
N PHE A 388 12.67 -24.48 -19.69
CA PHE A 388 13.95 -24.89 -20.29
C PHE A 388 14.81 -23.70 -20.74
N ASP A 389 14.21 -22.63 -21.25
CA ASP A 389 14.96 -21.44 -21.70
C ASP A 389 15.65 -20.75 -20.52
N LEU A 390 14.96 -20.68 -19.38
CA LEU A 390 15.50 -20.11 -18.16
C LEU A 390 16.59 -21.00 -17.55
N LEU A 391 16.42 -22.33 -17.55
CA LEU A 391 17.47 -23.28 -17.15
C LEU A 391 18.73 -23.16 -18.01
N MET A 392 18.58 -22.99 -19.33
CA MET A 392 19.69 -22.71 -20.24
C MET A 392 20.35 -21.36 -19.92
N SER A 393 19.57 -20.36 -19.53
CA SER A 393 20.08 -19.04 -19.12
C SER A 393 20.87 -19.13 -17.80
N TYR A 394 20.40 -19.92 -16.83
CA TYR A 394 21.13 -20.24 -15.59
C TYR A 394 22.47 -20.91 -15.89
N LEU A 395 22.46 -21.98 -16.69
CA LEU A 395 23.68 -22.70 -17.07
C LEU A 395 24.67 -21.77 -17.81
N SER A 396 24.18 -20.96 -18.74
CA SER A 396 25.00 -19.99 -19.47
C SER A 396 25.63 -18.95 -18.53
N GLY A 397 24.86 -18.42 -17.58
CA GLY A 397 25.34 -17.47 -16.57
C GLY A 397 26.44 -18.05 -15.68
N LEU A 398 26.30 -19.32 -15.27
CA LEU A 398 27.32 -20.05 -14.51
C LEU A 398 28.57 -20.34 -15.36
N ALA A 399 28.38 -20.90 -16.56
CA ALA A 399 29.47 -21.29 -17.46
C ALA A 399 30.35 -20.11 -17.91
N THR A 400 29.73 -18.96 -18.13
CA THR A 400 30.44 -17.72 -18.51
C THR A 400 31.03 -16.97 -17.31
N GLY A 401 30.77 -17.43 -16.08
CA GLY A 401 31.22 -16.78 -14.85
C GLY A 401 30.62 -15.39 -14.64
N ARG A 402 29.49 -15.08 -15.29
CA ARG A 402 28.69 -13.87 -15.04
C ARG A 402 28.00 -13.92 -13.68
N ILE A 403 27.66 -15.12 -13.24
CA ILE A 403 27.09 -15.41 -11.92
C ILE A 403 28.17 -16.07 -11.07
N ARG A 404 28.42 -15.53 -9.89
CA ARG A 404 29.40 -16.05 -8.92
C ARG A 404 28.84 -15.92 -7.53
N GLU A 405 29.16 -16.88 -6.67
CA GLU A 405 28.71 -16.85 -5.28
C GLU A 405 29.15 -15.58 -4.55
N CYS A 406 30.37 -15.09 -4.81
CA CYS A 406 30.90 -13.88 -4.17
C CYS A 406 30.26 -12.56 -4.65
N TRP A 407 29.51 -12.55 -5.74
CA TRP A 407 28.91 -11.33 -6.32
C TRP A 407 27.39 -11.32 -6.20
N CYS A 408 26.75 -12.44 -6.46
CA CYS A 408 25.30 -12.58 -6.46
C CYS A 408 24.91 -13.93 -5.81
N PRO A 409 25.10 -14.07 -4.48
CA PRO A 409 25.07 -15.36 -3.81
C PRO A 409 23.70 -16.05 -3.90
N ILE A 410 22.61 -15.29 -3.84
CA ILE A 410 21.25 -15.83 -3.97
C ILE A 410 21.03 -16.41 -5.37
N LEU A 411 21.26 -15.63 -6.42
CA LEU A 411 21.04 -16.08 -7.80
C LEU A 411 22.01 -17.19 -8.22
N TYR A 412 23.23 -17.20 -7.69
CA TYR A 412 24.16 -18.32 -7.86
C TYR A 412 23.58 -19.61 -7.29
N LYS A 413 23.07 -19.59 -6.05
CA LYS A 413 22.45 -20.77 -5.44
C LYS A 413 21.20 -21.22 -6.18
N VAL A 414 20.36 -20.29 -6.62
CA VAL A 414 19.17 -20.56 -7.45
C VAL A 414 19.57 -21.28 -8.74
N ALA A 415 20.53 -20.73 -9.49
CA ALA A 415 20.98 -21.33 -10.75
C ALA A 415 21.58 -22.73 -10.57
N VAL A 416 22.48 -22.90 -9.59
CA VAL A 416 23.09 -24.21 -9.29
C VAL A 416 22.03 -25.22 -8.90
N HIS A 417 21.13 -24.85 -7.99
CA HIS A 417 20.07 -25.73 -7.49
C HIS A 417 19.16 -26.20 -8.63
N HIS A 418 18.57 -25.28 -9.39
CA HIS A 418 17.59 -25.63 -10.42
C HIS A 418 18.21 -26.42 -11.57
N VAL A 419 19.40 -26.05 -12.03
CA VAL A 419 20.10 -26.81 -13.10
C VAL A 419 20.45 -28.22 -12.63
N SER A 420 21.01 -28.36 -11.42
CA SER A 420 21.40 -29.67 -10.88
C SER A 420 20.18 -30.57 -10.65
N ARG A 421 19.14 -30.05 -10.00
CA ARG A 421 17.93 -30.81 -9.67
C ARG A 421 17.15 -31.19 -10.93
N TYR A 422 17.02 -30.28 -11.91
CA TYR A 422 16.31 -30.58 -13.15
C TYR A 422 16.94 -31.76 -13.90
N VAL A 423 18.27 -31.80 -14.01
CA VAL A 423 19.00 -32.89 -14.68
C VAL A 423 18.90 -34.22 -13.92
N LYS A 424 18.83 -34.18 -12.58
CA LYS A 424 18.69 -35.40 -11.75
C LYS A 424 17.28 -35.97 -11.77
N GLU A 425 16.26 -35.11 -11.77
CA GLU A 425 14.87 -35.53 -11.61
C GLU A 425 14.13 -35.76 -12.93
N ASN A 426 14.62 -35.22 -14.04
CA ASN A 426 14.01 -35.35 -15.36
C ASN A 426 14.87 -36.20 -16.30
N THR A 427 14.21 -36.98 -17.16
CA THR A 427 14.87 -37.87 -18.15
C THR A 427 14.48 -37.54 -19.59
N ASP A 428 13.78 -36.42 -19.79
CA ASP A 428 13.29 -35.97 -21.08
C ASP A 428 14.44 -35.48 -21.99
N LYS A 429 14.12 -35.19 -23.25
CA LYS A 429 15.11 -34.72 -24.21
C LYS A 429 15.79 -33.41 -23.77
N SER A 430 15.05 -32.55 -23.07
CA SER A 430 15.55 -31.28 -22.56
C SER A 430 16.59 -31.50 -21.46
N ALA A 431 16.32 -32.39 -20.50
CA ALA A 431 17.28 -32.79 -19.48
C ALA A 431 18.53 -33.46 -20.08
N GLN A 432 18.38 -34.33 -21.08
CA GLN A 432 19.52 -34.95 -21.79
C GLN A 432 20.39 -33.90 -22.50
N LEU A 433 19.75 -32.92 -23.14
CA LEU A 433 20.45 -31.81 -23.78
C LEU A 433 21.20 -30.96 -22.75
N LEU A 434 20.55 -30.59 -21.64
CA LEU A 434 21.16 -29.82 -20.56
C LEU A 434 22.34 -30.57 -19.92
N HIS A 435 22.19 -31.87 -19.66
CA HIS A 435 23.25 -32.75 -19.18
C HIS A 435 24.45 -32.77 -20.14
N SER A 436 24.21 -32.92 -21.45
CA SER A 436 25.29 -32.90 -22.45
C SER A 436 26.05 -31.56 -22.47
N ARG A 437 25.35 -30.45 -22.22
CA ARG A 437 25.95 -29.11 -22.10
C ARG A 437 26.81 -28.99 -20.85
N ILE A 438 26.38 -29.57 -19.72
CA ILE A 438 27.16 -29.59 -18.47
C ILE A 438 28.43 -30.44 -18.66
N VAL A 439 28.34 -31.61 -19.27
CA VAL A 439 29.50 -32.49 -19.51
C VAL A 439 30.54 -31.83 -20.43
N SER A 440 30.09 -31.04 -21.41
CA SER A 440 30.97 -30.30 -22.32
C SER A 440 31.58 -29.03 -21.74
N LEU A 441 31.27 -28.65 -20.49
CA LEU A 441 31.93 -27.54 -19.82
C LEU A 441 33.42 -27.85 -19.60
N GLY A 442 34.28 -26.86 -19.90
CA GLY A 442 35.71 -26.94 -19.63
C GLY A 442 36.08 -26.80 -18.14
N ASN A 443 35.18 -26.26 -17.32
CA ASN A 443 35.39 -26.08 -15.87
C ASN A 443 34.98 -27.35 -15.12
N GLN A 444 35.98 -28.09 -14.61
CA GLN A 444 35.77 -29.36 -13.91
C GLN A 444 35.00 -29.19 -12.60
N ASP A 445 35.35 -28.18 -11.79
CA ASP A 445 34.71 -27.91 -10.50
C ASP A 445 33.21 -27.59 -10.67
N LEU A 446 32.87 -26.76 -11.65
CA LEU A 446 31.47 -26.41 -11.94
C LEU A 446 30.68 -27.63 -12.44
N ARG A 447 31.31 -28.49 -13.26
CA ARG A 447 30.69 -29.72 -13.75
C ARG A 447 30.39 -30.67 -12.60
N GLU A 448 31.35 -30.87 -11.69
CA GLU A 448 31.16 -31.70 -10.49
C GLU A 448 30.07 -31.13 -9.59
N LEU A 449 30.05 -29.81 -9.37
CA LEU A 449 29.03 -29.15 -8.57
C LEU A 449 27.60 -29.33 -9.12
N LEU A 450 27.43 -29.36 -10.44
CA LEU A 450 26.11 -29.49 -11.06
C LEU A 450 25.63 -30.94 -11.16
N LEU A 451 26.55 -31.91 -11.29
CA LEU A 451 26.21 -33.34 -11.47
C LEU A 451 26.16 -34.12 -10.14
N ASN A 452 26.92 -33.71 -9.12
CA ASN A 452 26.83 -34.26 -7.76
C ASN A 452 25.68 -33.63 -6.99
#